data_AF-A0A6N8R413-F1
#
_entry.id   AF-A0A6N8R413-F1
#
_cell.length_a   1.000
_cell.length_b   1.000
_cell.length_c   1.000
_cell.angle_alpha   90.00
_cell.angle_beta   90.00
_cell.angle_gamma   90.00
#
_symmetry.space_group_name_H-M   'P 1'
#
loop_
_entity.id
_entity.type
_entity.pdbx_description
1 polymer ?
#
loop_
_entity_poly.entity_id
_entity_poly.type
_entity_poly.pdbx_seq_one_letter_code
_entity_poly.pdbx_strand_id
1 'polypeptide(L)'
;NATELADYLVAKGVPFREAHHIVGEAVVEAIRQGKPLEDLPLDELQKFSPVIDEDVYPILSLQSCLDKRAAKGGVSPQQVAQAIAFAQARLE
;
A
#
# COMPACT_ATOMS: atom_id res chain seq x y z
N ASN A 1 -2.72 3.94 -3.61
CA ASN A 1 -1.76 2.91 -3.21
C ASN A 1 -0.28 3.30 -3.41
N ALA A 2 0.03 4.59 -3.63
CA ALA A 2 1.43 5.04 -3.74
C ALA A 2 2.22 4.84 -2.43
N THR A 3 1.61 5.17 -1.29
CA THR A 3 2.23 4.94 0.03
C THR A 3 2.52 3.46 0.25
N GLU A 4 1.65 2.56 -0.22
CA GLU A 4 1.84 1.12 -0.12
C GLU A 4 3.00 0.62 -1.00
N LEU A 5 3.21 1.22 -2.17
CA LEU A 5 4.39 0.94 -2.99
C LEU A 5 5.68 1.42 -2.29
N ALA A 6 5.63 2.57 -1.60
CA ALA A 6 6.77 3.08 -0.87
C ALA A 6 7.12 2.19 0.32
N ASP A 7 6.11 1.77 1.10
CA ASP A 7 6.26 0.83 2.21
C ASP A 7 6.78 -0.54 1.71
N TYR A 8 6.32 -1.00 0.54
CA TYR A 8 6.82 -2.21 -0.11
C TYR A 8 8.33 -2.11 -0.41
N LEU A 9 8.78 -1.02 -1.03
CA LEU A 9 10.20 -0.82 -1.33
C LEU A 9 11.04 -0.73 -0.06
N VAL A 10 10.54 -0.05 0.98
CA VAL A 10 11.21 0.03 2.28
C VAL A 10 11.32 -1.35 2.93
N ALA A 11 10.27 -2.17 2.87
CA ALA A 11 10.30 -3.55 3.36
C ALA A 11 11.31 -4.43 2.60
N LYS A 12 11.60 -4.11 1.33
CA LYS A 12 12.62 -4.77 0.49
C LYS A 12 14.03 -4.19 0.69
N GLY A 13 14.21 -3.24 1.62
CA GLY A 13 15.51 -2.69 2.01
C GLY A 13 15.89 -1.37 1.33
N VAL A 14 15.00 -0.78 0.52
CA VAL A 14 15.25 0.54 -0.07
C VAL A 14 15.11 1.62 1.01
N PRO A 15 16.06 2.56 1.17
CA PRO A 15 15.94 3.65 2.12
C PRO A 15 14.66 4.47 1.91
N PHE A 16 13.99 4.87 3.00
CA PHE A 16 12.68 5.54 2.95
C PHE A 16 12.59 6.73 1.98
N ARG A 17 13.62 7.59 1.98
CA ARG A 17 13.69 8.76 1.08
C ARG A 17 13.77 8.34 -0.40
N GLU A 18 14.55 7.31 -0.68
CA GLU A 18 14.73 6.78 -2.04
C GLU A 18 13.46 6.07 -2.51
N ALA A 19 12.83 5.26 -1.64
CA ALA A 19 11.55 4.63 -1.93
C ALA A 19 10.47 5.66 -2.31
N HIS A 20 10.36 6.77 -1.57
CA HIS A 20 9.41 7.83 -1.89
C HIS A 20 9.74 8.56 -3.20
N HIS A 21 11.02 8.70 -3.53
CA HIS A 21 11.44 9.30 -4.80
C HIS A 21 11.06 8.41 -5.99
N ILE A 22 11.43 7.12 -5.94
CA ILE A 22 11.10 6.09 -6.94
C ILE A 22 9.58 6.03 -7.17
N VAL A 23 8.79 5.99 -6.09
CA VAL A 23 7.33 5.98 -6.18
C VAL A 23 6.78 7.25 -6.80
N GLY A 24 7.38 8.41 -6.52
CA GLY A 24 6.99 9.67 -7.15
C GLY A 24 7.10 9.61 -8.68
N GLU A 25 8.20 9.04 -9.20
CA GLU A 25 8.40 8.85 -10.62
C GLU A 25 7.39 7.84 -11.21
N ALA A 26 7.18 6.71 -10.52
CA ALA A 26 6.20 5.71 -10.94
C ALA A 26 4.77 6.27 -11.01
N VAL A 27 4.38 7.11 -10.04
CA VAL A 27 3.06 7.77 -10.02
C VAL A 27 2.91 8.73 -11.20
N VAL A 28 3.95 9.52 -11.52
CA VAL A 28 3.91 10.43 -12.67
C VAL A 28 3.71 9.65 -13.97
N GLU A 29 4.40 8.53 -14.13
CA GLU A 29 4.24 7.68 -15.32
C GLU A 29 2.85 7.01 -15.37
N ALA A 30 2.34 6.50 -14.25
CA ALA A 30 1.00 5.94 -14.16
C ALA A 30 -0.07 6.97 -14.58
N ILE A 31 0.06 8.21 -14.09
CA ILE A 31 -0.81 9.33 -14.47
C ILE A 31 -0.72 9.61 -15.97
N ARG A 32 0.50 9.62 -16.53
CA ARG A 32 0.72 9.84 -17.97
C ARG A 32 0.03 8.78 -18.83
N GLN A 33 0.00 7.53 -18.38
CA GLN A 33 -0.66 6.43 -19.07
C GLN A 33 -2.17 6.33 -18.77
N GLY A 34 -2.70 7.13 -17.83
CA GLY A 34 -4.09 7.03 -17.38
C GLY A 34 -4.41 5.72 -16.68
N LYS A 35 -3.42 5.09 -16.05
CA LYS A 35 -3.55 3.81 -15.33
C LYS A 35 -3.29 4.00 -13.84
N PRO A 36 -3.94 3.21 -12.98
CA PRO A 36 -3.54 3.10 -11.59
C PRO A 36 -2.25 2.24 -11.46
N LEU A 37 -1.56 2.31 -10.32
CA LEU A 37 -0.24 1.66 -10.15
C LEU A 37 -0.32 0.12 -10.27
N GLU A 38 -1.42 -0.47 -9.80
CA GLU A 38 -1.69 -1.91 -9.87
C GLU A 38 -1.95 -2.42 -11.28
N ASP A 39 -2.24 -1.52 -12.23
CA ASP A 39 -2.45 -1.87 -13.64
C ASP A 39 -1.18 -1.64 -14.50
N LEU A 40 -0.09 -1.17 -13.88
CA LEU A 40 1.19 -1.09 -14.57
C LEU A 40 1.80 -2.49 -14.74
N PRO A 41 2.29 -2.84 -15.95
CA PRO A 41 3.03 -4.07 -16.17
C PRO A 41 4.26 -4.19 -15.27
N LEU A 42 4.62 -5.42 -14.89
CA LEU A 42 5.74 -5.67 -13.99
C LEU A 42 7.06 -5.17 -14.56
N ASP A 43 7.27 -5.35 -15.87
CA ASP A 43 8.45 -4.87 -16.58
C ASP A 43 8.54 -3.34 -16.60
N GLU A 44 7.41 -2.64 -16.55
CA GLU A 44 7.39 -1.18 -16.38
C GLU A 44 7.72 -0.78 -14.95
N LEU A 45 7.14 -1.45 -13.95
CA LEU A 45 7.43 -1.20 -12.55
C LEU A 45 8.92 -1.45 -12.23
N GLN A 46 9.52 -2.49 -12.81
CA GLN A 46 10.93 -2.83 -12.64
C GLN A 46 11.90 -1.79 -13.22
N LYS A 47 11.44 -0.90 -14.12
CA LYS A 47 12.25 0.25 -14.58
C LYS A 47 12.54 1.24 -13.46
N PHE A 48 11.65 1.34 -12.46
CA PHE A 48 11.81 2.23 -11.32
C PHE A 48 12.63 1.59 -10.20
N SER A 49 12.50 0.28 -9.99
CA SER A 49 13.36 -0.44 -9.04
C SER A 49 13.43 -1.93 -9.35
N PRO A 50 14.64 -2.53 -9.42
CA PRO A 50 14.80 -3.96 -9.72
C PRO A 50 14.34 -4.88 -8.59
N VAL A 51 14.03 -4.33 -7.40
CA VAL A 51 13.52 -5.10 -6.26
C VAL A 51 11.99 -5.31 -6.33
N ILE A 52 11.32 -4.72 -7.32
CA ILE A 52 9.88 -4.93 -7.55
C ILE A 52 9.68 -6.26 -8.27
N ASP A 53 8.78 -7.09 -7.73
CA ASP A 53 8.45 -8.41 -8.24
C ASP A 53 6.92 -8.61 -8.25
N GLU A 54 6.42 -9.76 -8.71
CA GLU A 54 4.99 -10.07 -8.80
C GLU A 54 4.22 -9.89 -7.47
N ASP A 55 4.92 -9.97 -6.34
CA ASP A 55 4.36 -9.76 -5.01
C ASP A 55 3.91 -8.31 -4.73
N VAL A 56 4.21 -7.36 -5.64
CA VAL A 56 3.75 -5.98 -5.55
C VAL A 56 2.23 -5.85 -5.73
N TYR A 57 1.60 -6.64 -6.60
CA TYR A 57 0.17 -6.49 -6.92
C TYR A 57 -0.75 -6.81 -5.75
N PRO A 58 -0.54 -7.91 -4.98
CA PRO A 58 -1.27 -8.13 -3.74
C PRO A 58 -1.15 -6.96 -2.76
N ILE A 59 0.04 -6.34 -2.68
CA ILE A 59 0.31 -5.23 -1.77
C ILE A 59 -0.45 -3.96 -2.15
N LEU A 60 -0.57 -3.69 -3.45
CA LEU A 60 -1.27 -2.53 -4.00
C LEU A 60 -2.80 -2.63 -3.95
N SER A 61 -3.34 -3.82 -3.64
CA SER A 61 -4.79 -4.05 -3.55
C SER A 61 -5.44 -3.26 -2.41
N LEU A 62 -6.68 -2.80 -2.62
CA LEU A 62 -7.47 -2.12 -1.60
C LEU A 62 -7.63 -2.95 -0.31
N GLN A 63 -7.80 -4.27 -0.45
CA GLN A 63 -7.95 -5.16 0.68
C GLN A 63 -6.67 -5.19 1.55
N SER A 64 -5.51 -5.33 0.91
CA SER A 64 -4.20 -5.24 1.59
C SER A 64 -4.03 -3.88 2.31
N CYS A 65 -4.42 -2.77 1.66
CA CYS A 65 -4.38 -1.45 2.27
C CYS A 65 -5.18 -1.40 3.59
N LEU A 66 -6.40 -1.95 3.60
CA LEU A 66 -7.27 -1.96 4.78
C LEU A 66 -6.73 -2.88 5.88
N ASP A 67 -6.31 -4.09 5.52
CA ASP A 67 -5.84 -5.10 6.47
C ASP A 67 -4.57 -4.65 7.21
N LYS A 68 -3.69 -3.90 6.53
CA LYS A 68 -2.48 -3.33 7.16
C LYS A 68 -2.78 -2.28 8.23
N ARG A 69 -3.96 -1.65 8.23
CA ARG A 69 -4.35 -0.65 9.24
C ARG A 69 -4.92 -1.33 10.51
N ALA A 70 -4.24 -2.37 10.99
CA ALA A 70 -4.65 -3.21 12.12
C ALA A 70 -4.12 -2.76 13.49
N ALA A 71 -3.28 -1.72 13.54
CA ALA A 71 -2.87 -1.10 14.81
C ALA A 71 -4.09 -0.67 15.63
N LYS A 72 -3.96 -0.61 16.96
CA LYS A 72 -5.06 -0.22 17.86
C LYS A 72 -5.67 1.13 17.44
N GLY A 73 -6.97 1.14 17.18
CA GLY A 73 -7.69 2.33 16.70
C GLY A 73 -7.56 2.59 15.19
N GLY A 74 -6.97 1.67 14.45
CA GLY A 74 -6.90 1.70 12.99
C GLY A 74 -8.24 1.35 12.32
N VAL A 75 -8.22 1.31 11.00
CA VAL A 75 -9.42 1.16 10.15
C VAL A 75 -9.54 -0.21 9.49
N SER A 76 -8.71 -1.18 9.87
CA SER A 76 -8.89 -2.56 9.41
C SER A 76 -10.26 -3.10 9.83
N PRO A 77 -10.84 -4.05 9.06
CA PRO A 77 -12.10 -4.69 9.44
C PRO A 77 -12.10 -5.27 10.86
N GLN A 78 -10.97 -5.83 11.28
CA GLN A 78 -10.78 -6.34 12.64
C GLN A 78 -10.87 -5.24 13.69
N GLN A 79 -10.19 -4.10 13.49
CA GLN A 79 -10.22 -2.98 14.43
C GLN A 79 -11.60 -2.34 14.52
N VAL A 80 -12.30 -2.22 13.38
CA VAL A 80 -13.68 -1.72 13.35
C VAL A 80 -14.62 -2.64 14.11
N ALA A 81 -14.52 -3.96 13.92
CA ALA A 81 -15.32 -4.93 14.67
C ALA A 81 -15.06 -4.84 16.19
N GLN A 82 -13.80 -4.71 16.60
CA GLN A 82 -13.44 -4.50 18.00
C GLN A 82 -14.00 -3.19 18.57
N ALA A 83 -13.95 -2.10 17.78
CA ALA A 83 -14.48 -0.80 18.19
C ALA A 83 -16.00 -0.84 18.38
N ILE A 84 -16.73 -1.52 17.49
CA ILE A 84 -18.18 -1.71 17.61
C ILE A 84 -18.52 -2.48 18.88
N ALA A 85 -17.86 -3.62 19.12
CA ALA A 85 -18.10 -4.44 20.31
C ALA A 85 -17.81 -3.66 21.62
N PHE A 86 -16.72 -2.89 21.65
CA PHE A 86 -16.38 -2.03 22.78
C PHE A 86 -17.41 -0.92 23.00
N ALA A 87 -17.91 -0.30 21.94
CA ALA A 87 -18.94 0.74 22.03
C ALA A 87 -20.27 0.18 22.55
N GLN A 88 -20.67 -1.02 22.10
CA GLN A 88 -21.86 -1.71 22.58
C GLN A 88 -21.79 -1.99 24.09
N ALA A 89 -20.66 -2.52 24.57
CA ALA A 89 -20.44 -2.80 25.99
C ALA A 89 -20.43 -1.55 26.90
N ARG A 90 -20.34 -0.34 26.33
CA ARG A 90 -20.42 0.93 27.08
C ARG A 90 -21.82 1.50 27.20
N LEU A 91 -22.76 1.01 26.38
CA LEU A 91 -24.16 1.42 26.40
C LEU A 91 -25.00 0.57 27.36
N GLU A 92 -24.49 -0.60 27.74
CA GLU A 92 -25.00 -1.45 28.82
C GLU A 92 -24.52 -0.94 30.19
#